data_AF-A0A658YVK8-F1
#
_entry.id   AF-A0A658YVK8-F1
#
_cell.length_a   1.000
_cell.length_b   1.000
_cell.length_c   1.000
_cell.angle_alpha   90.00
_cell.angle_beta   90.00
_cell.angle_gamma   90.00
#
_symmetry.space_group_name_H-M   'P 1'
#
loop_
_entity.id
_entity.type
_entity.pdbx_description
1 polymer ?
#
loop_
_entity_poly.entity_id
_entity_poly.type
_entity_poly.pdbx_seq_one_letter_code
_entity_poly.pdbx_strand_id
1 'polypeptide(L)'
;MLDLFADAEPWQEPLAAGAVILRRFAFNAAEQLIRDINDVASQSPFRQMVAPGGYTMSVAMTNCGHLGWTTHRQGYLYSPIDPQTNKPWPAMPQSFHDLCQRAATAAGYPDFQPDACLINRYAPGAKLSLHQDKDEPDLRAPIVSVSLGLPAIFQFGGLGR
;
A
#
# COMPACT_ATOMS: atom_id res chain seq x y z
N MET A 1 -19.41 -4.18 -19.32
CA MET A 1 -18.39 -3.21 -19.78
C MET A 1 -17.22 -4.03 -20.26
N LEU A 2 -16.91 -4.02 -21.56
CA LEU A 2 -15.75 -4.71 -22.11
C LEU A 2 -14.50 -3.97 -21.61
N ASP A 3 -13.62 -4.64 -20.86
CA ASP A 3 -12.29 -4.12 -20.55
C ASP A 3 -11.46 -4.24 -21.84
N LEU A 4 -11.36 -3.14 -22.58
CA LEU A 4 -10.62 -3.04 -23.85
C LEU A 4 -9.13 -3.43 -23.72
N PHE A 5 -8.63 -3.54 -22.49
CA PHE A 5 -7.23 -3.87 -22.17
C PHE A 5 -7.09 -5.17 -21.37
N ALA A 6 -8.10 -6.06 -21.37
CA ALA A 6 -8.03 -7.33 -20.66
C ALA A 6 -6.82 -8.19 -21.09
N ASP A 7 -6.42 -8.10 -22.37
CA ASP A 7 -5.32 -8.87 -22.96
C ASP A 7 -4.04 -8.04 -23.18
N ALA A 8 -3.94 -6.83 -22.60
CA ALA A 8 -2.77 -5.99 -22.76
C ALA A 8 -1.60 -6.48 -21.89
N GLU A 9 -0.46 -6.72 -22.50
CA GLU A 9 0.80 -7.04 -21.79
C GLU A 9 1.21 -5.89 -20.84
N PRO A 10 1.88 -6.19 -19.71
CA PRO A 10 2.39 -5.16 -18.81
C PRO A 10 3.31 -4.16 -19.51
N TRP A 11 3.16 -2.88 -19.17
CA TRP A 11 4.01 -1.82 -19.72
C TRP A 11 4.37 -0.76 -18.68
N GLN A 12 5.39 0.02 -19.01
CA GLN A 12 5.98 1.02 -18.14
C GLN A 12 5.79 2.42 -18.72
N GLU A 13 5.48 3.40 -17.87
CA GLU A 13 5.53 4.82 -18.23
C GLU A 13 6.12 5.67 -17.10
N PRO A 14 6.84 6.75 -17.42
CA PRO A 14 7.30 7.70 -16.41
C PRO A 14 6.12 8.49 -15.84
N LEU A 15 6.14 8.73 -14.53
CA LEU A 15 5.17 9.60 -13.83
C LEU A 15 5.81 10.93 -13.44
N ALA A 16 7.01 10.88 -12.85
CA ALA A 16 7.82 12.03 -12.46
C ALA A 16 9.28 11.60 -12.33
N ALA A 17 10.17 12.54 -11.97
CA ALA A 17 11.56 12.18 -11.64
C ALA A 17 11.57 11.20 -10.46
N GLY A 18 12.14 10.00 -10.65
CA GLY A 18 12.16 8.94 -9.66
C GLY A 18 10.82 8.19 -9.47
N ALA A 19 9.81 8.44 -10.31
CA ALA A 19 8.51 7.79 -10.22
C ALA A 19 8.06 7.21 -11.57
N VAL A 20 7.54 5.99 -11.52
CA VAL A 20 7.14 5.20 -12.70
C VAL A 20 5.84 4.46 -12.42
N ILE A 21 5.01 4.30 -13.45
CA ILE A 21 3.82 3.44 -13.40
C ILE A 21 4.13 2.15 -14.18
N LEU A 22 4.05 1.01 -13.50
CA LEU A 22 4.15 -0.33 -14.09
C LEU A 22 2.73 -0.89 -14.25
N ARG A 23 2.08 -0.58 -15.38
CA ARG A 23 0.69 -0.97 -15.61
C ARG A 23 0.57 -2.48 -15.80
N ARG A 24 -0.47 -3.05 -15.17
CA ARG A 24 -0.79 -4.50 -15.15
C ARG A 24 0.33 -5.38 -14.59
N PHE A 25 1.39 -4.83 -14.00
CA PHE A 25 2.54 -5.59 -13.49
C PHE A 25 2.18 -6.66 -12.45
N ALA A 26 1.17 -6.39 -11.64
CA ALA A 26 0.66 -7.29 -10.61
C ALA A 26 -0.47 -8.22 -11.10
N PHE A 27 -0.88 -8.15 -12.37
CA PHE A 27 -2.11 -8.80 -12.85
C PHE A 27 -2.12 -10.31 -12.61
N ASN A 28 -1.06 -11.01 -13.03
CA ASN A 28 -0.93 -12.46 -12.84
C ASN A 28 -0.79 -12.88 -11.37
N ALA A 29 -0.37 -11.96 -10.49
CA ALA A 29 -0.24 -12.21 -9.05
C ALA A 29 -1.53 -11.86 -8.28
N ALA A 30 -2.47 -11.14 -8.89
CA ALA A 30 -3.58 -10.48 -8.19
C ALA A 30 -4.44 -11.45 -7.36
N GLU A 31 -4.76 -12.64 -7.90
CA GLU A 31 -5.55 -13.63 -7.17
C GLU A 31 -4.84 -14.08 -5.88
N GLN A 32 -3.54 -14.39 -5.96
CA GLN A 32 -2.76 -14.80 -4.80
C GLN A 32 -2.64 -13.66 -3.79
N LEU A 33 -2.39 -12.43 -4.25
CA LEU A 33 -2.33 -11.26 -3.37
C LEU A 33 -3.65 -11.07 -2.62
N ILE A 34 -4.79 -11.22 -3.28
CA ILE A 34 -6.11 -11.11 -2.65
C ILE A 34 -6.32 -12.20 -1.59
N ARG A 35 -5.89 -13.44 -1.86
CA ARG A 35 -5.91 -14.51 -0.85
C ARG A 35 -5.08 -14.13 0.37
N ASP A 36 -3.85 -13.68 0.16
CA ASP A 36 -2.95 -13.30 1.25
C ASP A 36 -3.44 -12.04 2.01
N ILE A 37 -4.13 -11.10 1.34
CA ILE A 37 -4.84 -9.99 2.01
C ILE A 37 -5.88 -10.54 2.98
N ASN A 38 -6.66 -11.55 2.59
CA ASN A 38 -7.67 -12.15 3.45
C ASN A 38 -7.03 -12.85 4.65
N ASP A 39 -5.91 -13.56 4.44
CA ASP A 39 -5.17 -14.25 5.49
C ASP A 39 -4.55 -13.27 6.50
N VAL A 40 -3.99 -12.15 6.04
CA VAL A 40 -3.55 -11.05 6.90
C VAL A 40 -4.73 -10.46 7.68
N ALA A 41 -5.84 -10.15 7.00
CA ALA A 41 -7.02 -9.55 7.60
C ALA A 41 -7.74 -10.48 8.60
N SER A 42 -7.56 -11.81 8.47
CA SER A 42 -8.07 -12.78 9.44
C SER A 42 -7.40 -12.68 10.81
N GLN A 43 -6.15 -12.19 10.85
CA GLN A 43 -5.32 -12.07 12.05
C GLN A 43 -5.30 -10.63 12.59
N SER A 44 -5.12 -9.66 11.69
CA SER A 44 -5.20 -8.22 11.96
C SER A 44 -6.31 -7.61 11.10
N PRO A 45 -7.55 -7.51 11.61
CA PRO A 45 -8.69 -7.07 10.82
C PRO A 45 -8.56 -5.62 10.34
N PHE A 46 -9.06 -5.39 9.12
CA PHE A 46 -9.29 -4.05 8.60
C PHE A 46 -10.09 -3.21 9.58
N ARG A 47 -9.61 -2.00 9.88
CA ARG A 47 -10.35 -1.00 10.65
C ARG A 47 -10.24 0.38 10.03
N GLN A 48 -11.26 1.20 10.22
CA GLN A 48 -11.17 2.63 9.92
C GLN A 48 -10.47 3.31 11.10
N MET A 49 -9.25 3.82 10.87
CA MET A 49 -8.47 4.48 11.91
C MET A 49 -9.01 5.88 12.20
N VAL A 50 -8.80 6.36 13.43
CA VAL A 50 -9.12 7.74 13.82
C VAL A 50 -7.84 8.56 13.71
N ALA A 51 -7.85 9.56 12.83
CA ALA A 51 -6.73 10.47 12.64
C ALA A 51 -6.49 11.31 13.91
N PRO A 52 -5.30 11.91 14.11
CA PRO A 52 -4.99 12.74 15.28
C PRO A 52 -5.99 13.89 15.51
N GLY A 53 -6.61 14.40 14.45
CA GLY A 53 -7.67 15.42 14.51
C GLY A 53 -9.05 14.91 14.96
N GLY A 54 -9.19 13.63 15.32
CA GLY A 54 -10.43 13.01 15.80
C GLY A 54 -11.38 12.50 14.71
N TYR A 55 -11.04 12.66 13.43
CA TYR A 55 -11.86 12.19 12.32
C TYR A 55 -11.57 10.72 11.99
N THR A 56 -12.63 9.93 11.83
CA THR A 56 -12.53 8.56 11.32
C THR A 56 -12.24 8.58 9.82
N MET A 57 -11.19 7.90 9.41
CA MET A 57 -10.82 7.76 8.00
C MET A 57 -11.84 6.91 7.25
N SER A 58 -12.21 7.32 6.03
CA SER A 58 -13.14 6.53 5.21
C SER A 58 -12.53 5.23 4.69
N VAL A 59 -11.21 5.20 4.53
CA VAL A 59 -10.42 4.03 4.13
C VAL A 59 -10.26 3.11 5.34
N ALA A 60 -10.51 1.81 5.15
CA ALA A 60 -10.20 0.80 6.16
C ALA A 60 -8.78 0.27 5.91
N MET A 61 -8.00 0.12 6.97
CA MET A 61 -6.57 -0.19 6.91
C MET A 61 -6.23 -1.41 7.77
N THR A 62 -5.21 -2.15 7.38
CA THR A 62 -4.47 -3.11 8.22
C THR A 62 -3.02 -3.20 7.72
N ASN A 63 -2.16 -3.94 8.40
CA ASN A 63 -0.75 -4.05 8.03
C ASN A 63 -0.24 -5.49 8.10
N CYS A 64 0.87 -5.75 7.41
CA CYS A 64 1.73 -6.91 7.60
C CYS A 64 3.21 -6.51 7.47
N GLY A 65 4.12 -7.36 7.95
CA GLY A 65 5.54 -7.07 8.05
C GLY A 65 6.01 -6.88 9.49
N HIS A 66 7.25 -6.43 9.67
CA HIS A 66 7.81 -6.13 10.98
C HIS A 66 7.14 -4.91 11.60
N LEU A 67 6.78 -3.92 10.78
CA LEU A 67 6.15 -2.68 11.19
C LEU A 67 4.82 -2.49 10.46
N GLY A 68 3.89 -1.82 11.13
CA GLY A 68 2.63 -1.37 10.55
C GLY A 68 2.38 0.10 10.85
N TRP A 69 1.93 0.85 9.84
CA TRP A 69 1.53 2.24 10.01
C TRP A 69 0.21 2.29 10.80
N THR A 70 0.14 3.14 11.81
CA THR A 70 -1.06 3.33 12.63
C THR A 70 -1.20 4.77 13.09
N THR A 71 -2.43 5.15 13.40
CA THR A 71 -2.72 6.41 14.09
C THR A 71 -2.53 6.25 15.60
N HIS A 72 -2.09 7.33 16.24
CA HIS A 72 -2.01 7.49 17.68
C HIS A 72 -2.51 8.90 18.06
N ARG A 73 -2.84 9.11 19.33
CA ARG A 73 -3.31 10.43 19.81
C ARG A 73 -2.32 11.57 19.57
N GLN A 74 -1.03 11.24 19.46
CA GLN A 74 0.06 12.19 19.29
C GLN A 74 0.50 12.37 17.83
N GLY A 75 -0.03 11.59 16.89
CA GLY A 75 0.43 11.61 15.50
C GLY A 75 0.30 10.25 14.80
N TYR A 76 0.98 10.11 13.69
CA TYR A 76 1.12 8.85 12.96
C TYR A 76 2.44 8.18 13.35
N LEU A 77 2.48 6.85 13.36
CA LEU A 77 3.69 6.11 13.69
C LEU A 77 3.68 4.71 13.09
N TYR A 78 4.88 4.17 12.89
CA TYR A 78 5.11 2.75 12.66
C TYR A 78 5.27 2.01 14.00
N SER A 79 4.54 0.91 14.18
CA SER A 79 4.57 0.08 15.38
C SER A 79 4.75 -1.40 15.00
N PRO A 80 5.52 -2.19 15.77
CA PRO A 80 5.59 -3.63 15.57
C PRO A 80 4.35 -4.38 16.06
N ILE A 81 3.50 -3.71 16.86
CA ILE A 81 2.29 -4.27 17.46
C ILE A 81 1.05 -3.61 16.84
N ASP A 82 0.08 -4.45 16.50
CA ASP A 82 -1.28 -4.02 16.15
C ASP A 82 -2.02 -3.55 17.41
N PRO A 83 -2.41 -2.26 17.50
CA PRO A 83 -3.05 -1.71 18.70
C PRO A 83 -4.45 -2.26 18.98
N GLN A 84 -5.12 -2.89 18.00
CA GLN A 84 -6.45 -3.47 18.19
C GLN A 84 -6.37 -4.89 18.75
N THR A 85 -5.37 -5.68 18.33
CA THR A 85 -5.23 -7.08 18.75
C THR A 85 -4.20 -7.26 19.88
N ASN A 86 -3.36 -6.25 20.12
CA ASN A 86 -2.21 -6.29 21.03
C ASN A 86 -1.22 -7.42 20.72
N LYS A 87 -1.15 -7.82 19.44
CA LYS A 87 -0.23 -8.83 18.92
C LYS A 87 0.66 -8.21 17.83
N PRO A 88 1.81 -8.83 17.50
CA PRO A 88 2.56 -8.44 16.32
C PRO A 88 1.66 -8.47 15.07
N TRP A 89 1.95 -7.59 14.11
CA TRP A 89 1.33 -7.69 12.80
C TRP A 89 1.64 -9.05 12.15
N PRO A 90 0.77 -9.57 11.28
CA PRO A 90 1.07 -10.76 10.49
C PRO A 90 2.38 -10.57 9.72
N ALA A 91 3.17 -11.64 9.58
CA ALA A 91 4.38 -11.61 8.76
C ALA A 91 4.03 -11.22 7.31
N MET A 92 4.96 -10.56 6.61
CA MET A 92 4.78 -10.20 5.22
C MET A 92 4.61 -11.47 4.37
N PRO A 93 3.51 -11.63 3.62
CA PRO A 93 3.33 -12.78 2.74
C PRO A 93 4.44 -12.83 1.67
N GLN A 94 4.88 -14.04 1.31
CA GLN A 94 5.94 -14.21 0.31
C GLN A 94 5.52 -13.60 -1.04
N SER A 95 4.25 -13.72 -1.42
CA SER A 95 3.71 -13.14 -2.65
C SER A 95 3.83 -11.61 -2.70
N PHE A 96 3.69 -10.94 -1.55
CA PHE A 96 3.84 -9.48 -1.43
C PHE A 96 5.31 -9.11 -1.58
N HIS A 97 6.18 -9.80 -0.85
CA HIS A 97 7.62 -9.57 -0.90
C HIS A 97 8.16 -9.76 -2.34
N ASP A 98 7.84 -10.89 -2.98
CA ASP A 98 8.33 -11.21 -4.32
C ASP A 98 7.83 -10.23 -5.38
N LEU A 99 6.56 -9.80 -5.29
CA LEU A 99 6.02 -8.79 -6.20
C LEU A 99 6.65 -7.42 -5.96
N CYS A 100 6.81 -7.02 -4.70
CA CYS A 100 7.43 -5.76 -4.33
C CYS A 100 8.87 -5.68 -4.84
N GLN A 101 9.67 -6.72 -4.59
CA GLN A 101 11.06 -6.80 -5.06
C GLN A 101 11.15 -6.70 -6.59
N ARG A 102 10.32 -7.45 -7.32
CA ARG A 102 10.29 -7.39 -8.80
C ARG A 102 9.90 -6.00 -9.31
N ALA A 103 8.89 -5.38 -8.69
CA ALA A 103 8.42 -4.05 -9.08
C ALA A 103 9.47 -2.97 -8.79
N ALA A 104 10.08 -3.00 -7.61
CA ALA A 104 11.14 -2.08 -7.22
C ALA A 104 12.35 -2.21 -8.15
N THR A 105 12.78 -3.44 -8.45
CA THR A 105 13.87 -3.70 -9.40
C THR A 105 13.55 -3.15 -10.79
N ALA A 106 12.34 -3.40 -11.31
CA ALA A 106 11.91 -2.87 -12.61
C ALA A 106 11.82 -1.33 -12.63
N ALA A 107 11.53 -0.72 -11.47
CA ALA A 107 11.50 0.73 -11.29
C ALA A 107 12.87 1.38 -11.06
N GLY A 108 13.97 0.60 -11.00
CA GLY A 108 15.32 1.12 -10.77
C GLY A 108 15.76 1.18 -9.30
N TYR A 109 15.06 0.46 -8.41
CA TYR A 109 15.34 0.36 -6.97
C TYR A 109 15.62 -1.10 -6.55
N PRO A 110 16.69 -1.74 -7.05
CA PRO A 110 16.94 -3.17 -6.82
C PRO A 110 17.24 -3.52 -5.36
N ASP A 111 17.74 -2.56 -4.58
CA ASP A 111 18.15 -2.77 -3.18
C ASP A 111 17.02 -2.52 -2.18
N PHE A 112 15.79 -2.25 -2.65
CA PHE A 112 14.66 -1.98 -1.76
C PHE A 112 14.29 -3.24 -0.96
N GLN A 113 14.27 -3.11 0.37
CA GLN A 113 13.90 -4.18 1.30
C GLN A 113 12.76 -3.68 2.20
N PRO A 114 11.48 -3.97 1.87
CA PRO A 114 10.35 -3.48 2.65
C PRO A 114 10.24 -4.23 3.98
N ASP A 115 10.09 -3.50 5.08
CA ASP A 115 9.81 -4.04 6.41
C ASP A 115 8.36 -3.80 6.87
N ALA A 116 7.61 -2.99 6.12
CA ALA A 116 6.22 -2.65 6.35
C ALA A 116 5.39 -2.76 5.07
N CYS A 117 4.15 -3.21 5.20
CA CYS A 117 3.15 -3.16 4.14
C CYS A 117 1.79 -2.72 4.73
N LEU A 118 1.37 -1.50 4.38
CA LEU A 118 0.04 -0.98 4.68
C LEU A 118 -0.96 -1.45 3.60
N ILE A 119 -2.05 -2.06 4.03
CA ILE A 119 -3.12 -2.56 3.16
C ILE A 119 -4.34 -1.66 3.30
N ASN A 120 -4.72 -1.01 2.20
CA ASN A 120 -5.85 -0.09 2.15
C ASN A 120 -7.06 -0.73 1.45
N ARG A 121 -8.24 -0.64 2.05
CA ARG A 121 -9.51 -1.08 1.47
C ARG A 121 -10.46 0.09 1.27
N TYR A 122 -10.82 0.34 0.01
CA TYR A 122 -11.70 1.42 -0.41
C TYR A 122 -13.06 0.86 -0.81
N ALA A 123 -14.09 1.18 -0.02
CA ALA A 123 -15.47 1.02 -0.46
C ALA A 123 -15.87 2.17 -1.41
N PRO A 124 -16.95 2.04 -2.21
CA PRO A 124 -17.46 3.15 -3.00
C PRO A 124 -17.66 4.42 -2.15
N GLY A 125 -17.09 5.53 -2.59
CA GLY A 125 -17.11 6.82 -1.87
C GLY A 125 -15.99 7.02 -0.83
N ALA A 126 -15.19 5.99 -0.52
CA ALA A 126 -13.99 6.15 0.28
C ALA A 126 -12.93 6.96 -0.48
N LYS A 127 -12.23 7.83 0.24
CA LYS A 127 -11.18 8.69 -0.29
C LYS A 127 -10.05 8.89 0.71
N LEU A 128 -8.86 9.11 0.17
CA LEU A 128 -7.69 9.55 0.93
C LEU A 128 -7.30 10.92 0.38
N SER A 129 -7.27 11.94 1.25
CA SER A 129 -6.89 13.30 0.84
C SER A 129 -5.41 13.37 0.47
N LEU A 130 -5.01 14.43 -0.24
CA LEU A 130 -3.61 14.66 -0.57
C LEU A 130 -2.75 14.70 0.71
N HIS A 131 -1.67 13.94 0.70
CA HIS A 131 -0.74 13.79 1.82
C HIS A 131 0.67 13.48 1.29
N GLN A 132 1.63 13.41 2.20
CA GLN A 132 2.98 12.95 1.92
C GLN A 132 3.29 11.80 2.87
N ASP A 133 3.90 10.75 2.34
CA ASP A 133 4.52 9.69 3.12
C ASP A 133 5.89 10.21 3.56
N LYS A 134 5.98 10.59 4.85
CA LYS A 134 7.16 11.23 5.45
C LYS A 134 7.40 10.77 6.88
N ASP A 135 6.75 9.68 7.27
CA ASP A 135 6.87 9.10 8.61
C ASP A 135 8.03 8.08 8.66
N GLU A 136 8.63 7.79 7.50
CA GLU A 136 9.79 6.92 7.32
C GLU A 136 11.10 7.69 7.60
N PRO A 137 12.04 7.10 8.35
CA PRO A 137 13.31 7.77 8.66
C PRO A 137 14.26 7.84 7.44
N ASP A 138 14.18 6.88 6.53
CA ASP A 138 15.04 6.81 5.34
C ASP A 138 14.28 7.10 4.05
N LEU A 139 14.32 8.35 3.62
CA LEU A 139 13.66 8.82 2.40
C LEU A 139 14.35 8.36 1.10
N ARG A 140 15.45 7.59 1.18
CA ARG A 140 16.08 6.96 -0.01
C ARG A 140 15.33 5.72 -0.46
N ALA A 141 14.60 5.09 0.46
CA ALA A 141 13.74 3.95 0.14
C ALA A 141 12.50 4.41 -0.65
N PRO A 142 12.16 3.75 -1.77
CA PRO A 142 10.95 4.09 -2.53
C PRO A 142 9.68 3.63 -1.82
N ILE A 143 8.54 4.12 -2.29
CA ILE A 143 7.23 3.53 -2.01
C ILE A 143 6.79 2.71 -3.24
N VAL A 144 6.48 1.43 -3.04
CA VAL A 144 5.88 0.56 -4.06
C VAL A 144 4.40 0.40 -3.75
N SER A 145 3.54 0.94 -4.61
CA SER A 145 2.08 0.90 -4.45
C SER A 145 1.42 -0.02 -5.48
N VAL A 146 0.67 -1.02 -5.01
CA VAL A 146 -0.01 -2.01 -5.85
C VAL A 146 -1.52 -1.80 -5.77
N SER A 147 -2.16 -1.63 -6.93
CA SER A 147 -3.62 -1.48 -7.04
C SER A 147 -4.29 -2.79 -7.42
N LEU A 148 -5.38 -3.16 -6.72
CA LEU A 148 -6.16 -4.37 -6.95
C LEU A 148 -7.66 -4.04 -6.94
N GLY A 149 -8.43 -4.65 -7.84
CA GLY A 149 -9.88 -4.51 -7.90
C GLY A 149 -10.36 -3.28 -8.66
N LEU A 150 -11.29 -2.53 -8.07
CA LEU A 150 -11.96 -1.40 -8.73
C LEU A 150 -10.96 -0.28 -9.11
N PRO A 151 -11.16 0.39 -10.26
CA PRO A 151 -10.31 1.50 -10.65
C PRO A 151 -10.51 2.69 -9.72
N ALA A 152 -9.42 3.43 -9.48
CA ALA A 152 -9.41 4.68 -8.72
C ALA A 152 -8.62 5.76 -9.47
N ILE A 153 -8.95 7.03 -9.21
CA ILE A 153 -8.16 8.16 -9.70
C ILE A 153 -7.07 8.45 -8.66
N PHE A 154 -5.81 8.24 -9.04
CA PHE A 154 -4.66 8.59 -8.22
C PHE A 154 -4.21 10.02 -8.55
N GLN A 155 -4.14 10.88 -7.54
CA GLN A 155 -3.66 12.26 -7.66
C GLN A 155 -2.21 12.33 -7.20
N PHE A 156 -1.32 12.79 -8.08
CA PHE A 156 0.11 12.95 -7.80
C PHE A 156 0.53 14.40 -8.04
N GLY A 157 1.01 15.07 -6.99
CA GLY A 157 1.40 16.49 -7.00
C GLY A 157 2.90 16.70 -6.87
N GLY A 158 3.30 17.93 -6.54
CA GLY A 158 4.69 18.31 -6.27
C GLY A 158 4.91 18.73 -4.81
N LEU A 159 6.08 19.33 -4.54
CA LEU A 159 6.42 19.87 -3.21
C LEU A 159 5.68 21.19 -2.88
N GLY A 160 5.15 21.87 -3.91
CA GLY A 160 4.31 23.06 -3.77
C GLY A 160 2.85 22.68 -3.53
N ARG A 161 2.17 23.46 -2.69
CA ARG A 161 0.71 23.38 -2.52
C ARG A 161 -0.03 24.00 -3.70
#